data_AF-A0A1Q7B5C0-F1
#
_entry.id   AF-A0A1Q7B5C0-F1
#
_cell.length_a   1.000
_cell.length_b   1.000
_cell.length_c   1.000
_cell.angle_alpha   90.00
_cell.angle_beta   90.00
_cell.angle_gamma   90.00
#
_symmetry.space_group_name_H-M   'P 1'
#
loop_
_entity.id
_entity.type
_entity.pdbx_description
1 polymer ?
#
loop_
_entity_poly.entity_id
_entity_poly.type
_entity_poly.pdbx_seq_one_letter_code
_entity_poly.pdbx_strand_id
1 'polypeptide(L)'
;MNKDQSYGGLIFVISVLVFIGYIVALTNSAWRPWVLGAPVVLAVLGVLGITGWIGWTMLTTPPPAPLEAEMGSQPSGTTSTSSTSGSSPSKSDEKH
;
A
#
# COMPACT_ATOMS: atom_id res chain seq x y z
N MET A 1 34.96 19.52 -22.56
CA MET A 1 34.72 18.06 -22.38
C MET A 1 33.22 17.86 -22.21
N ASN A 2 32.63 16.90 -22.93
CA ASN A 2 31.19 16.64 -22.89
C ASN A 2 30.76 16.39 -21.45
N LYS A 3 29.75 17.14 -20.98
CA LYS A 3 29.22 17.04 -19.61
C LYS A 3 28.85 15.60 -19.27
N ASP A 4 28.37 14.86 -20.26
CA ASP A 4 27.98 13.45 -20.15
C ASP A 4 29.18 12.52 -19.89
N GLN A 5 30.35 12.82 -20.48
CA GLN A 5 31.58 12.07 -20.24
C GLN A 5 32.15 12.37 -18.85
N SER A 6 31.96 13.59 -18.33
CA SER A 6 32.37 13.94 -16.97
C SER A 6 31.53 13.20 -15.92
N TYR A 7 30.21 13.10 -16.12
CA TYR A 7 29.35 12.32 -15.22
C TYR A 7 29.68 10.82 -15.28
N GLY A 8 29.92 10.28 -16.48
CA GLY A 8 30.36 8.89 -16.66
C GLY A 8 31.72 8.59 -16.02
N GLY A 9 32.68 9.50 -16.16
CA GLY A 9 34.00 9.36 -15.51
C GLY A 9 33.90 9.47 -13.99
N LEU A 10 33.11 10.40 -13.48
CA LEU A 10 32.93 10.60 -12.04
C LEU A 10 32.28 9.36 -11.38
N ILE A 11 31.21 8.82 -11.97
CA ILE A 11 30.56 7.62 -11.44
C ILE A 11 31.48 6.40 -11.51
N PHE A 12 32.30 6.27 -12.56
CA PHE A 12 33.27 5.20 -12.69
C PHE A 12 34.35 5.29 -11.60
N VAL A 13 34.90 6.48 -11.34
CA VAL A 13 35.90 6.68 -10.29
C VAL A 13 35.31 6.36 -8.91
N ILE A 14 34.10 6.84 -8.62
CA ILE A 14 33.43 6.55 -7.35
C ILE A 14 33.19 5.04 -7.21
N SER A 15 32.72 4.37 -8.26
CA SER A 15 32.50 2.92 -8.27
C SER A 15 33.79 2.14 -8.00
N VAL A 16 34.89 2.52 -8.64
CA VAL A 16 36.20 1.89 -8.43
C VAL A 16 36.69 2.10 -6.99
N LEU A 17 36.52 3.31 -6.44
CA LEU A 17 36.90 3.60 -5.05
C LEU A 17 36.09 2.76 -4.06
N VAL A 18 34.77 2.67 -4.26
CA VAL A 18 33.89 1.84 -3.42
C VAL A 18 34.27 0.37 -3.55
N PHE A 19 34.57 -0.11 -4.76
CA PHE A 19 35.01 -1.49 -4.99
C PHE A 19 36.30 -1.81 -4.24
N ILE A 20 37.33 -0.98 -4.37
CA ILE A 20 38.61 -1.17 -3.66
C ILE A 20 38.39 -1.09 -2.14
N GLY A 21 37.64 -0.10 -1.67
CA GLY A 21 37.30 0.07 -0.26
C GLY A 21 36.56 -1.15 0.31
N TYR A 22 35.63 -1.73 -0.45
CA TYR A 22 34.90 -2.94 -0.07
C TYR A 22 35.83 -4.14 0.08
N ILE A 23 36.74 -4.38 -0.87
CA ILE A 23 37.71 -5.48 -0.81
C ILE A 23 38.66 -5.32 0.38
N VAL A 24 39.18 -4.10 0.61
CA VAL A 24 40.05 -3.82 1.76
C VAL A 24 39.31 -4.04 3.09
N ALA A 25 38.08 -3.53 3.21
CA ALA A 25 37.27 -3.70 4.41
C ALA A 25 36.89 -5.18 4.65
N LEU A 26 36.71 -5.97 3.59
CA LEU A 26 36.44 -7.41 3.67
C LEU A 26 37.67 -8.22 4.10
N THR A 27 38.88 -7.74 3.81
CA THR A 27 40.13 -8.41 4.22
C THR A 27 40.50 -8.08 5.67
N ASN A 28 40.02 -6.96 6.21
CA ASN A 28 40.27 -6.55 7.59
C ASN A 28 39.32 -7.25 8.58
N SER A 29 39.86 -8.07 9.49
CA SER A 29 39.08 -8.87 10.43
C SER A 29 38.15 -8.04 11.34
N ALA A 30 38.51 -6.80 11.66
CA ALA A 30 37.67 -5.92 12.48
C ALA A 30 36.44 -5.37 11.73
N TRP A 31 36.52 -5.25 10.39
CA TRP A 31 35.49 -4.61 9.57
C TRP A 31 34.58 -5.62 8.85
N ARG A 32 35.06 -6.86 8.66
CA ARG A 32 34.28 -7.99 8.10
C ARG A 32 32.84 -8.11 8.62
N PRO A 33 32.57 -8.13 9.95
CA PRO A 33 31.20 -8.30 10.43
C PRO A 33 30.29 -7.12 10.05
N TRP A 34 30.84 -5.90 9.99
CA TRP A 34 30.09 -4.71 9.60
C TRP A 34 29.82 -4.66 8.10
N VAL A 35 30.78 -5.02 7.26
CA VAL A 35 30.64 -5.01 5.79
C VAL A 35 29.57 -5.98 5.30
N LEU A 36 29.49 -7.16 5.93
CA LEU A 36 28.47 -8.18 5.60
C LEU A 36 27.15 -7.93 6.35
N GLY A 37 27.24 -7.50 7.62
CA GLY A 37 26.07 -7.26 8.46
C GLY A 37 25.27 -6.04 8.05
N ALA A 38 25.92 -4.92 7.69
CA ALA A 38 25.25 -3.67 7.34
C ALA A 38 24.22 -3.81 6.21
N PRO A 39 24.50 -4.41 5.03
CA PRO A 39 23.49 -4.56 3.97
C PRO A 39 22.35 -5.49 4.39
N VAL A 40 22.64 -6.56 5.12
CA VAL A 40 21.61 -7.49 5.64
C VAL A 40 20.70 -6.80 6.64
N VAL A 41 21.29 -6.06 7.58
CA VAL A 41 20.57 -5.25 8.57
C VAL A 41 19.73 -4.18 7.89
N LEU A 42 20.27 -3.49 6.87
CA LEU A 42 19.50 -2.50 6.11
C LEU A 42 18.28 -3.13 5.41
N ALA A 43 18.46 -4.30 4.80
CA ALA A 43 17.37 -5.02 4.16
C ALA A 43 16.29 -5.43 5.17
N VAL A 44 16.70 -5.99 6.32
CA VAL A 44 15.78 -6.37 7.39
C VAL A 44 15.06 -5.15 7.96
N LEU A 45 15.76 -4.05 8.24
CA LEU A 45 15.14 -2.80 8.70
C LEU A 45 14.16 -2.23 7.66
N GLY A 46 14.46 -2.35 6.37
CA GLY A 46 13.54 -1.96 5.31
C GLY A 46 12.22 -2.74 5.40
N VAL A 47 12.29 -4.07 5.49
CA VAL A 47 11.11 -4.94 5.62
C VAL A 47 10.36 -4.68 6.93
N LEU A 48 11.07 -4.60 8.05
CA LEU A 48 10.46 -4.36 9.37
C LEU A 48 9.84 -2.96 9.45
N GLY A 49 10.47 -1.95 8.87
CA GLY A 49 9.96 -0.59 8.80
C GLY A 49 8.65 -0.53 8.02
N ILE A 50 8.58 -1.20 6.86
CA ILE A 50 7.34 -1.29 6.07
C ILE A 50 6.26 -2.06 6.84
N THR A 51 6.60 -3.22 7.41
CA THR A 51 5.63 -4.07 8.13
C THR A 51 5.09 -3.38 9.38
N GLY A 52 5.97 -2.71 10.14
CA GLY A 52 5.59 -1.90 11.30
C GLY A 52 4.75 -0.69 10.91
N TRP A 53 5.07 -0.04 9.79
CA TRP A 53 4.25 1.04 9.25
C TRP A 53 2.84 0.58 8.90
N ILE A 54 2.69 -0.56 8.21
CA ILE A 54 1.37 -1.12 7.89
C ILE A 54 0.61 -1.51 9.16
N GLY A 55 1.26 -2.19 10.10
CA GLY A 55 0.66 -2.53 11.39
C GLY A 55 0.18 -1.31 12.17
N TRP A 56 0.96 -0.23 12.13
CA TRP A 56 0.60 1.07 12.72
C TRP A 56 -0.63 1.69 12.04
N THR A 57 -0.71 1.66 10.71
CA THR A 57 -1.89 2.18 9.99
C THR A 57 -3.16 1.41 10.30
N MET A 58 -3.10 0.08 10.41
CA MET A 58 -4.28 -0.74 10.79
C MET A 58 -4.74 -0.47 12.22
N LEU A 59 -3.83 -0.22 13.15
CA LEU A 59 -4.16 0.13 14.54
C LEU A 59 -4.78 1.53 14.65
N THR A 60 -4.37 2.45 13.76
CA THR A 60 -4.75 3.86 13.79
C THR A 60 -5.89 4.21 12.83
N THR A 61 -6.40 3.24 12.05
CA THR A 61 -7.63 3.37 11.28
C THR A 61 -8.83 2.87 12.08
N PRO A 62 -9.59 3.76 12.77
CA PRO A 62 -10.92 3.40 13.22
C PRO A 62 -11.77 2.98 12.02
N PRO A 63 -12.63 1.97 12.18
CA PRO A 63 -13.36 1.33 11.09
C PRO A 63 -14.06 2.39 10.24
N PRO A 64 -13.81 2.42 8.92
CA PRO A 64 -14.42 3.38 8.02
C PRO A 64 -15.93 3.27 8.12
N ALA A 65 -16.61 4.41 8.29
CA ALA A 65 -18.06 4.48 8.32
C ALA A 65 -18.65 3.82 7.05
N PRO A 66 -19.74 3.04 7.16
CA PRO A 66 -20.30 2.30 6.03
C PRO A 66 -20.52 3.19 4.81
N LEU A 67 -19.93 2.81 3.67
CA LEU A 67 -20.10 3.46 2.36
C LEU A 67 -21.51 3.22 1.75
N GLU A 68 -22.48 2.87 2.58
CA GLU A 68 -23.86 2.52 2.21
C GLU A 68 -24.74 3.77 2.01
N ALA A 69 -24.27 4.97 2.37
CA ALA A 69 -25.08 6.19 2.27
C ALA A 69 -24.95 6.96 0.93
N GLU A 70 -23.84 6.84 0.19
CA GLU A 70 -23.58 7.73 -0.97
C GLU A 70 -23.52 7.03 -2.34
N MET A 71 -23.54 5.69 -2.42
CA MET A 71 -23.72 4.95 -3.69
C MET A 71 -25.20 4.67 -4.02
N GLY A 72 -26.14 5.46 -3.44
CA GLY A 72 -27.58 5.23 -3.58
C GLY A 72 -28.40 6.38 -4.18
N SER A 73 -27.79 7.54 -4.46
CA SER A 73 -28.48 8.69 -5.08
C SER A 73 -27.75 9.05 -6.36
N GLN A 74 -28.15 8.64 -7.56
CA GLN A 74 -29.43 8.90 -8.22
C GLN A 74 -29.47 8.09 -9.57
N PRO A 75 -30.58 8.08 -10.34
CA PRO A 75 -31.87 7.43 -10.16
C PRO A 75 -32.11 6.31 -11.20
N SER A 76 -32.85 5.26 -10.87
CA SER A 76 -33.78 4.60 -11.80
C SER A 76 -34.53 3.45 -11.14
N GLY A 77 -35.84 3.66 -10.95
CA GLY A 77 -36.84 2.62 -11.16
C GLY A 77 -37.05 1.60 -10.06
N THR A 78 -38.25 1.66 -9.48
CA THR A 78 -38.98 0.58 -8.79
C THR A 78 -38.80 0.55 -7.27
N THR A 79 -39.47 1.51 -6.65
CA THR A 79 -40.41 1.34 -5.53
C THR A 79 -40.37 -0.01 -4.82
N SER A 80 -39.87 -0.02 -3.59
CA SER A 80 -40.31 -0.93 -2.54
C SER A 80 -40.11 -0.25 -1.19
N THR A 81 -40.94 0.75 -0.91
CA THR A 81 -41.12 1.26 0.46
C THR A 81 -42.41 0.70 1.01
N SER A 82 -42.25 -0.04 2.09
CA SER A 82 -43.24 -0.52 3.05
C SER A 82 -44.27 0.54 3.49
N SER A 83 -45.54 0.15 3.60
CA SER A 83 -46.49 0.48 4.70
C SER A 83 -47.92 0.17 4.23
N THR A 84 -48.61 -0.79 4.85
CA THR A 84 -49.57 -0.61 5.97
C THR A 84 -50.92 -0.05 5.51
N SER A 85 -51.99 -0.71 5.99
CA SER A 85 -53.40 -0.31 5.94
C SER A 85 -54.01 -0.33 4.53
N GLY A 86 -55.03 -1.12 4.22
CA GLY A 86 -56.25 -1.30 4.98
C GLY A 86 -57.39 -0.82 4.07
N SER A 87 -58.40 -1.67 3.90
CA SER A 87 -59.75 -1.36 3.39
C SER A 87 -60.05 -1.61 1.91
N SER A 88 -61.03 -2.51 1.73
CA SER A 88 -62.14 -2.45 0.76
C SER A 88 -61.94 -3.16 -0.61
N PRO A 89 -63.02 -3.42 -1.37
CA PRO A 89 -63.87 -4.60 -1.26
C PRO A 89 -64.01 -5.33 -2.62
N SER A 90 -63.78 -6.64 -2.70
CA SER A 90 -64.05 -7.38 -3.95
C SER A 90 -65.55 -7.72 -4.03
N LYS A 91 -66.31 -6.85 -4.67
CA LYS A 91 -67.66 -7.14 -5.16
C LYS A 91 -67.53 -7.66 -6.60
N SER A 92 -68.31 -8.72 -6.88
CA SER A 92 -68.81 -9.19 -8.18
C SER A 92 -67.81 -9.77 -9.18
N ASP A 93 -67.81 -11.11 -9.27
CA ASP A 93 -68.11 -11.95 -10.45
C ASP A 93 -68.19 -13.41 -9.93
N GLU A 94 -69.07 -14.33 -10.31
CA GLU A 94 -70.24 -14.33 -11.16
C GLU A 94 -71.06 -15.58 -10.78
N LYS A 95 -72.35 -15.49 -11.07
CA LYS A 95 -73.46 -16.39 -10.86
C LYS A 95 -73.44 -17.49 -11.94
N HIS A 96 -73.42 -18.76 -11.57
CA HIS A 96 -74.29 -19.84 -12.08
C HIS A 96 -73.94 -21.20 -11.46
#